data_AF-A0A840RT83-F1
#
_entry.id   AF-A0A840RT83-F1
#
_cell.length_a   1.000
_cell.length_b   1.000
_cell.length_c   1.000
_cell.angle_alpha   90.00
_cell.angle_beta   90.00
_cell.angle_gamma   90.00
#
_symmetry.space_group_name_H-M   'P 1'
#
loop_
_entity.id
_entity.type
_entity.pdbx_description
1 polymer ?
#
loop_
_entity_poly.entity_id
_entity_poly.type
_entity_poly.pdbx_seq_one_letter_code
_entity_poly.pdbx_strand_id
1 'polypeptide(L)'
;MITSAQHDFIPDMIPTPASMAAPNQPDNNSLNGPDTRPAIDTVIDTAIKPDSAASAIASPVASPASPDKRPRKVKATAGFMLSHPAHFIAQGFGSGLSPIMPGTFGTLFGWFSFVILSTRWPQYFSPLNWLVIIAAGFIVGIWTCQRTGRNLGVADHGSMVWDEIIAFWLVLVVITPAPFWTQFWAFIVFRFFDMVKPPPIAYFDRHFKGGFGVMWDDILAAFYTLLVFALWRVY
;
A
#
# COMPACT_ATOMS: atom_id res chain seq x y z
N MET A 1 40.31 49.10 -36.46
CA MET A 1 39.39 49.22 -37.61
C MET A 1 38.17 48.36 -37.29
N ILE A 2 37.17 48.90 -36.58
CA ILE A 2 35.90 49.49 -37.07
C ILE A 2 35.07 48.39 -37.78
N THR A 3 33.93 47.90 -37.26
CA THR A 3 32.55 48.48 -37.34
C THR A 3 31.65 47.53 -36.51
N SER A 4 30.91 47.87 -35.42
CA SER A 4 29.79 48.79 -35.16
C SER A 4 28.53 48.59 -36.01
N ALA A 5 27.48 47.99 -35.46
CA ALA A 5 26.08 48.29 -35.81
C ALA A 5 25.11 47.89 -34.68
N GLN A 6 24.75 48.88 -33.85
CA GLN A 6 23.51 48.95 -33.10
C GLN A 6 22.36 49.35 -34.05
N HIS A 7 21.18 48.79 -33.87
CA HIS A 7 19.85 49.38 -34.17
C HIS A 7 18.89 48.78 -33.13
N ASP A 8 18.50 49.52 -32.09
CA ASP A 8 17.42 50.54 -32.04
C ASP A 8 16.06 49.95 -31.65
N PHE A 9 15.86 50.05 -30.33
CA PHE A 9 14.64 50.33 -29.55
C PHE A 9 13.43 50.88 -30.33
N ILE A 10 12.25 50.27 -30.18
CA ILE A 10 10.97 50.96 -29.87
C ILE A 10 10.10 50.03 -28.97
N PRO A 11 9.61 50.51 -27.82
CA PRO A 11 8.57 49.86 -27.00
C PRO A 11 7.18 50.34 -27.42
N ASP A 12 6.13 49.53 -27.27
CA ASP A 12 4.86 49.99 -26.69
C ASP A 12 3.70 48.98 -26.72
N MET A 13 2.84 49.15 -25.71
CA MET A 13 1.40 48.82 -25.64
C MET A 13 0.96 47.50 -25.01
N ILE A 14 0.91 47.57 -23.67
CA ILE A 14 -0.12 46.93 -22.83
C ILE A 14 -1.50 47.55 -23.15
N PRO A 15 -2.58 46.77 -23.14
CA PRO A 15 -3.67 47.08 -22.23
C PRO A 15 -4.07 45.90 -21.34
N THR A 16 -4.31 46.24 -20.07
CA THR A 16 -4.77 45.40 -18.95
C THR A 16 -6.32 45.22 -19.00
N PRO A 17 -6.97 44.62 -17.97
CA PRO A 17 -7.65 43.32 -18.03
C PRO A 17 -9.18 43.41 -18.19
N ALA A 18 -9.80 42.40 -18.79
CA ALA A 18 -11.26 42.24 -18.75
C ALA A 18 -11.66 41.29 -17.61
N SER A 19 -12.18 41.91 -16.55
CA SER A 19 -13.02 41.35 -15.51
C SER A 19 -14.23 40.60 -16.11
N MET A 20 -14.46 39.36 -15.68
CA MET A 20 -15.79 38.74 -15.73
C MET A 20 -16.13 38.18 -14.37
N ALA A 21 -17.08 38.86 -13.73
CA ALA A 21 -17.69 38.55 -12.46
C ALA A 21 -18.57 37.30 -12.53
N ALA A 22 -18.61 36.55 -11.41
CA ALA A 22 -19.70 35.64 -11.08
C ALA A 22 -21.01 36.42 -10.88
N PRO A 23 -22.17 35.77 -11.06
CA PRO A 23 -23.10 35.76 -9.94
C PRO A 23 -23.91 34.47 -9.73
N ASN A 24 -24.04 34.14 -8.45
CA ASN A 24 -25.25 33.76 -7.72
C ASN A 24 -25.98 32.44 -8.06
N GLN A 25 -25.78 31.51 -7.14
CA GLN A 25 -26.75 30.51 -6.70
C GLN A 25 -28.02 31.16 -6.10
N PRO A 26 -29.19 30.53 -6.27
CA PRO A 26 -30.22 30.53 -5.25
C PRO A 26 -30.41 29.13 -4.65
N ASP A 27 -30.37 29.13 -3.33
CA ASP A 27 -31.13 28.32 -2.40
C ASP A 27 -32.58 28.08 -2.85
N ASN A 28 -33.13 26.88 -2.59
CA ASN A 28 -34.03 26.69 -1.45
C ASN A 28 -34.71 25.31 -1.43
N ASN A 29 -34.73 24.83 -0.20
CA ASN A 29 -35.42 23.68 0.34
C ASN A 29 -36.92 23.99 0.46
N SER A 30 -37.81 23.33 -0.29
CA SER A 30 -39.22 23.19 0.10
C SER A 30 -39.94 22.18 -0.79
N LEU A 31 -40.39 21.05 -0.25
CA LEU A 31 -41.62 20.34 -0.65
C LEU A 31 -41.94 19.26 0.42
N ASN A 32 -42.31 19.70 1.62
CA ASN A 32 -43.13 18.89 2.55
C ASN A 32 -44.48 19.61 2.67
N GLY A 33 -45.49 19.08 2.00
CA GLY A 33 -46.88 19.54 2.14
C GLY A 33 -47.54 18.91 3.38
N PRO A 34 -48.43 19.64 4.09
CA PRO A 34 -49.16 19.10 5.22
C PRO A 34 -50.48 18.44 4.83
N ASP A 35 -50.84 17.43 5.64
CA ASP A 35 -52.13 16.84 5.97
C ASP A 35 -53.40 17.36 5.28
N THR A 36 -54.30 16.43 4.92
CA THR A 36 -55.73 16.60 5.25
C THR A 36 -56.49 15.27 5.38
N ARG A 37 -57.33 15.20 6.43
CA ARG A 37 -58.65 14.52 6.59
C ARG A 37 -58.71 13.21 7.42
N PRO A 38 -59.82 12.94 8.15
CA PRO A 38 -60.14 13.56 9.44
C PRO A 38 -60.60 12.53 10.50
N ALA A 39 -60.84 13.03 11.71
CA ALA A 39 -61.31 12.37 12.92
C ALA A 39 -62.66 11.62 12.80
N ILE A 40 -62.80 10.57 13.62
CA ILE A 40 -64.08 10.15 14.20
C ILE A 40 -63.86 9.91 15.71
N ASP A 41 -64.72 10.57 16.48
CA ASP A 41 -64.79 10.64 17.93
C ASP A 41 -65.46 9.41 18.60
N THR A 42 -64.92 9.07 19.77
CA THR A 42 -65.60 8.85 21.07
C THR A 42 -66.74 7.84 21.22
N VAL A 43 -66.54 6.79 22.06
CA VAL A 43 -67.54 6.26 23.03
C VAL A 43 -66.87 5.60 24.27
N ILE A 44 -66.98 6.27 25.41
CA ILE A 44 -67.39 5.83 26.78
C ILE A 44 -67.05 4.41 27.32
N ASP A 45 -66.15 4.42 28.31
CA ASP A 45 -66.19 3.92 29.71
C ASP A 45 -66.94 2.64 30.21
N THR A 46 -66.28 2.04 31.21
CA THR A 46 -66.74 1.16 32.33
C THR A 46 -67.12 -0.32 32.12
N ALA A 47 -66.35 -1.24 32.75
CA ALA A 47 -66.84 -2.20 33.77
C ALA A 47 -65.73 -3.14 34.32
N ILE A 48 -65.81 -3.39 35.63
CA ILE A 48 -64.93 -4.15 36.52
C ILE A 48 -65.23 -5.67 36.48
N LYS A 49 -64.21 -6.57 36.57
CA LYS A 49 -64.13 -7.68 37.57
C LYS A 49 -62.76 -8.42 37.54
N PRO A 50 -62.20 -8.82 38.71
CA PRO A 50 -60.98 -9.63 38.82
C PRO A 50 -61.28 -11.14 38.84
N ASP A 51 -60.26 -12.00 38.61
CA ASP A 51 -60.02 -13.27 39.33
C ASP A 51 -58.78 -14.05 38.83
N SER A 52 -57.86 -14.29 39.78
CA SER A 52 -57.17 -15.56 40.11
C SER A 52 -56.44 -16.44 39.06
N ALA A 53 -55.13 -16.56 39.31
CA ALA A 53 -54.29 -17.78 39.35
C ALA A 53 -53.48 -18.30 38.13
N ALA A 54 -52.18 -18.45 38.43
CA ALA A 54 -51.22 -19.45 37.97
C ALA A 54 -50.64 -19.36 36.55
N SER A 55 -49.34 -19.01 36.45
CA SER A 55 -48.32 -19.91 35.85
C SER A 55 -46.92 -19.37 36.09
N ALA A 56 -46.04 -20.22 36.61
CA ALA A 56 -44.61 -19.99 36.76
C ALA A 56 -43.93 -19.92 35.39
N ILE A 57 -43.10 -18.90 35.14
CA ILE A 57 -42.16 -18.91 34.01
C ILE A 57 -40.79 -18.43 34.49
N ALA A 58 -39.81 -19.28 34.21
CA ALA A 58 -38.41 -19.23 34.58
C ALA A 58 -37.68 -17.96 34.12
N SER A 59 -36.60 -17.67 34.83
CA SER A 59 -35.58 -16.65 34.56
C SER A 59 -35.14 -16.61 33.09
N PRO A 60 -34.87 -15.43 32.50
CA PRO A 60 -34.17 -15.37 31.23
C PRO A 60 -32.70 -15.71 31.49
N VAL A 61 -32.30 -16.93 31.12
CA VAL A 61 -30.89 -17.28 30.92
C VAL A 61 -30.33 -16.30 29.89
N ALA A 62 -29.37 -15.48 30.33
CA ALA A 62 -28.62 -14.59 29.46
C ALA A 62 -28.06 -15.41 28.28
N SER A 63 -28.43 -15.04 27.06
CA SER A 63 -27.88 -15.63 25.85
C SER A 63 -26.35 -15.50 25.86
N PRO A 64 -25.59 -16.56 25.53
CA PRO A 64 -24.15 -16.46 25.44
C PRO A 64 -23.78 -15.44 24.37
N ALA A 65 -22.98 -14.45 24.76
CA ALA A 65 -22.43 -13.44 23.87
C ALA A 65 -21.81 -14.10 22.63
N SER A 66 -22.19 -13.61 21.45
CA SER A 66 -21.66 -14.02 20.15
C SER A 66 -20.12 -14.06 20.18
N PRO A 67 -19.47 -15.11 19.64
CA PRO A 67 -18.02 -15.17 19.62
C PRO A 67 -17.44 -13.97 18.85
N ASP A 68 -16.46 -13.31 19.47
CA ASP A 68 -15.71 -12.17 18.94
C ASP A 68 -15.18 -12.50 17.53
N LYS A 69 -15.80 -11.90 16.50
CA LYS A 69 -15.47 -12.08 15.06
C LYS A 69 -14.16 -11.38 14.66
N ARG A 70 -13.20 -11.21 15.57
CA ARG A 70 -11.88 -10.67 15.19
C ARG A 70 -11.08 -11.76 14.48
N PRO A 71 -10.60 -11.51 13.25
CA PRO A 71 -9.73 -12.47 12.58
C PRO A 71 -8.49 -12.73 13.46
N ARG A 72 -8.27 -13.99 13.81
CA ARG A 72 -7.13 -14.40 14.64
C ARG A 72 -5.86 -14.16 13.85
N LYS A 73 -5.05 -13.17 14.25
CA LYS A 73 -3.72 -12.92 13.66
C LYS A 73 -2.84 -14.16 13.89
N VAL A 74 -2.40 -14.78 12.81
CA VAL A 74 -1.54 -15.97 12.86
C VAL A 74 -0.09 -15.51 12.96
N LYS A 75 0.73 -16.17 13.79
CA LYS A 75 2.15 -15.85 13.89
C LYS A 75 2.90 -16.42 12.68
N ALA A 76 3.74 -15.60 12.07
CA ALA A 76 4.71 -16.03 11.07
C ALA A 76 5.75 -16.96 11.71
N THR A 77 5.63 -18.26 11.48
CA THR A 77 6.52 -19.30 12.01
C THR A 77 7.05 -20.19 10.88
N ALA A 78 8.11 -20.95 11.11
CA ALA A 78 8.63 -21.91 10.12
C ALA A 78 7.57 -22.93 9.68
N GLY A 79 6.73 -23.42 10.61
CA GLY A 79 5.63 -24.32 10.29
C GLY A 79 4.57 -23.68 9.37
N PHE A 80 4.23 -22.41 9.62
CA PHE A 80 3.34 -21.66 8.73
C PHE A 80 3.97 -21.45 7.34
N MET A 81 5.25 -21.10 7.29
CA MET A 81 5.99 -20.89 6.04
C MET A 81 5.96 -22.14 5.14
N LEU A 82 6.21 -23.32 5.73
CA LEU A 82 6.25 -24.60 5.00
C LEU A 82 4.87 -25.16 4.66
N SER A 83 3.79 -24.61 5.24
CA SER A 83 2.43 -25.09 4.97
C SER A 83 1.90 -24.77 3.58
N HIS A 84 2.50 -23.81 2.88
CA HIS A 84 2.07 -23.42 1.52
C HIS A 84 3.22 -22.78 0.74
N PRO A 85 3.42 -23.09 -0.55
CA PRO A 85 4.51 -22.52 -1.36
C PRO A 85 4.47 -21.00 -1.44
N ALA A 86 3.27 -20.41 -1.44
CA ALA A 86 3.10 -18.96 -1.38
C ALA A 86 3.72 -18.33 -0.12
N HIS A 87 3.60 -18.97 1.05
CA HIS A 87 4.17 -18.44 2.29
C HIS A 87 5.69 -18.54 2.26
N PHE A 88 6.21 -19.67 1.76
CA PHE A 88 7.64 -19.87 1.59
C PHE A 88 8.30 -18.79 0.72
N ILE A 89 7.67 -18.45 -0.41
CA ILE A 89 8.15 -17.39 -1.30
C ILE A 89 7.97 -16.01 -0.66
N ALA A 90 6.76 -15.70 -0.16
CA ALA A 90 6.46 -14.40 0.43
C ALA A 90 7.40 -14.07 1.60
N GLN A 91 7.81 -15.07 2.39
CA GLN A 91 8.72 -14.90 3.52
C GLN A 91 10.21 -14.99 3.13
N GLY A 92 10.52 -14.90 1.83
CA GLY A 92 11.89 -14.84 1.31
C GLY A 92 12.73 -16.05 1.70
N PHE A 93 12.18 -17.26 1.55
CA PHE A 93 12.87 -18.53 1.89
C PHE A 93 13.29 -18.62 3.37
N GLY A 94 12.61 -17.88 4.26
CA GLY A 94 12.86 -17.87 5.70
C GLY A 94 13.63 -16.64 6.19
N SER A 95 14.15 -15.79 5.30
CA SER A 95 14.77 -14.52 5.69
C SER A 95 13.79 -13.60 6.44
N GLY A 96 12.52 -13.60 6.04
CA GLY A 96 11.43 -12.88 6.70
C GLY A 96 10.97 -13.48 8.03
N LEU A 97 11.54 -14.62 8.47
CA LEU A 97 11.31 -15.17 9.81
C LEU A 97 12.30 -14.64 10.86
N SER A 98 13.23 -13.77 10.46
CA SER A 98 14.20 -13.20 11.40
C SER A 98 13.51 -12.49 12.57
N PRO A 99 13.94 -12.72 13.82
CA PRO A 99 13.35 -12.06 14.99
C PRO A 99 13.67 -10.57 15.06
N ILE A 100 14.69 -10.10 14.31
CA ILE A 100 15.18 -8.73 14.34
C ILE A 100 15.09 -8.17 12.92
N MET A 101 14.21 -7.17 12.72
CA MET A 101 14.01 -6.47 11.44
C MET A 101 13.96 -7.42 10.22
N PRO A 102 12.87 -8.20 10.06
CA PRO A 102 12.81 -9.22 9.01
C PRO A 102 13.07 -8.65 7.61
N GLY A 103 12.61 -7.43 7.32
CA GLY A 103 12.92 -6.74 6.07
C GLY A 103 14.41 -6.54 5.81
N THR A 104 15.20 -6.17 6.83
CA THR A 104 16.67 -6.08 6.69
C THR A 104 17.28 -7.40 6.24
N PHE A 105 16.84 -8.53 6.83
CA PHE A 105 17.32 -9.85 6.45
C PHE A 105 16.81 -10.28 5.07
N GLY A 106 15.59 -9.91 4.69
CA GLY A 106 15.04 -10.11 3.35
C GLY A 106 15.85 -9.37 2.29
N THR A 107 16.04 -8.07 2.48
CA THR A 107 16.84 -7.23 1.59
C THR A 107 18.31 -7.71 1.51
N LEU A 108 18.92 -8.11 2.63
CA LEU A 108 20.27 -8.70 2.64
C LEU A 108 20.33 -10.02 1.85
N PHE A 109 19.34 -10.89 2.02
CA PHE A 109 19.21 -12.11 1.21
C PHE A 109 19.09 -11.77 -0.28
N GLY A 110 18.28 -10.76 -0.63
CA GLY A 110 18.19 -10.23 -1.99
C GLY A 110 19.55 -9.78 -2.52
N TRP A 111 20.31 -9.02 -1.73
CA TRP A 111 21.65 -8.58 -2.11
C TRP A 111 22.61 -9.74 -2.35
N PHE A 112 22.76 -10.64 -1.37
CA PHE A 112 23.68 -11.76 -1.46
C PHE A 112 23.32 -12.72 -2.60
N SER A 113 22.03 -13.01 -2.79
CA SER A 113 21.56 -13.86 -3.90
C SER A 113 21.89 -13.23 -5.25
N PHE A 114 21.67 -11.92 -5.43
CA PHE A 114 22.03 -11.24 -6.67
C PHE A 114 23.52 -11.34 -6.99
N VAL A 115 24.38 -11.03 -6.01
CA VAL A 115 25.84 -11.04 -6.17
C VAL A 115 26.36 -12.44 -6.45
N ILE A 116 25.91 -13.45 -5.68
CA ILE A 116 26.35 -14.83 -5.85
C ILE A 116 25.90 -15.37 -7.20
N LEU A 117 24.63 -15.21 -7.58
CA LEU A 117 24.10 -15.73 -8.83
C LEU A 117 24.79 -15.08 -10.04
N SER A 118 24.98 -13.75 -10.01
CA SER A 118 25.65 -13.02 -11.09
C SER A 118 27.14 -13.36 -11.21
N THR A 119 27.82 -13.63 -10.08
CA THR A 119 29.26 -13.97 -10.07
C THR A 119 29.49 -15.42 -10.48
N ARG A 120 28.64 -16.35 -10.03
CA ARG A 120 28.82 -17.80 -10.29
C ARG A 120 28.34 -18.22 -11.67
N TRP A 121 27.33 -17.55 -12.20
CA TRP A 121 26.67 -17.91 -13.46
C TRP A 121 26.42 -16.68 -14.36
N PRO A 122 27.46 -15.92 -14.74
CA PRO A 122 27.30 -14.67 -15.50
C PRO A 122 26.61 -14.87 -16.85
N GLN A 123 26.74 -16.05 -17.48
CA GLN A 123 26.08 -16.38 -18.74
C GLN A 123 24.55 -16.51 -18.62
N TYR A 124 24.05 -16.86 -17.43
CA TYR A 124 22.61 -17.03 -17.19
C TYR A 124 22.00 -15.78 -16.55
N PHE A 125 22.77 -15.07 -15.73
CA PHE A 125 22.33 -13.88 -14.99
C PHE A 125 22.82 -12.59 -15.65
N SER A 126 22.53 -12.46 -16.96
CA SER A 126 22.72 -11.20 -17.68
C SER A 126 21.72 -10.13 -17.19
N PRO A 127 21.97 -8.83 -17.41
CA PRO A 127 21.03 -7.77 -17.02
C PRO A 127 19.61 -7.98 -17.57
N LEU A 128 19.50 -8.43 -18.83
CA LEU A 128 18.19 -8.71 -19.44
C LEU A 128 17.47 -9.88 -18.75
N ASN A 129 18.19 -10.95 -18.42
CA ASN A 129 17.62 -12.10 -17.72
C ASN A 129 17.19 -11.73 -16.30
N TRP A 130 17.96 -10.88 -15.61
CA TRP A 130 17.56 -10.31 -14.33
C TRP A 130 16.25 -9.52 -14.42
N LEU A 131 16.07 -8.68 -15.45
CA LEU A 131 14.82 -7.96 -15.65
C LEU A 131 13.64 -8.91 -15.88
N VAL A 132 13.84 -10.00 -16.62
CA VAL A 132 12.81 -11.04 -16.80
C VAL A 132 12.48 -11.73 -15.46
N ILE A 133 13.50 -12.08 -14.67
CA ILE A 133 13.33 -12.68 -13.33
C ILE A 133 12.58 -11.74 -12.40
N ILE A 134 12.93 -10.45 -12.38
CA ILE A 134 12.28 -9.42 -11.57
C ILE A 134 10.83 -9.25 -12.00
N ALA A 135 10.54 -9.16 -13.30
CA ALA A 135 9.18 -9.03 -13.81
C ALA A 135 8.32 -10.26 -13.46
N ALA A 136 8.84 -11.47 -13.67
CA ALA A 136 8.17 -12.70 -13.28
C ALA A 136 7.98 -12.79 -11.76
N GLY A 137 9.02 -12.44 -10.99
CA GLY A 137 9.01 -12.40 -9.54
C GLY A 137 8.02 -11.38 -8.98
N PHE A 138 7.82 -10.25 -9.67
CA PHE A 138 6.82 -9.26 -9.32
C PHE A 138 5.40 -9.83 -9.49
N ILE A 139 5.11 -10.46 -10.63
CA ILE A 139 3.80 -11.08 -10.91
C ILE A 139 3.51 -12.20 -9.90
N VAL A 140 4.49 -13.07 -9.63
CA VAL A 140 4.37 -14.12 -8.61
C VAL A 140 4.17 -13.48 -7.23
N GLY A 141 4.91 -12.42 -6.95
CA GLY A 141 4.85 -11.65 -5.70
C GLY A 141 3.46 -11.12 -5.39
N ILE A 142 2.76 -10.58 -6.38
CA ILE A 142 1.37 -10.10 -6.21
C ILE A 142 0.49 -11.23 -5.66
N TRP A 143 0.60 -12.43 -6.22
CA TRP A 143 -0.16 -13.59 -5.77
C TRP A 143 0.30 -14.10 -4.40
N THR A 144 1.61 -14.26 -4.18
CA THR A 144 2.15 -14.81 -2.94
C THR A 144 1.88 -13.89 -1.76
N CYS A 145 2.11 -12.58 -1.91
CA CYS A 145 1.86 -11.57 -0.89
C CYS A 145 0.36 -11.48 -0.58
N GLN A 146 -0.49 -11.49 -1.61
CA GLN A 146 -1.94 -11.48 -1.43
C GLN A 146 -2.47 -12.72 -0.69
N ARG A 147 -1.94 -13.91 -1.01
CA ARG A 147 -2.33 -15.16 -0.35
C ARG A 147 -1.84 -15.17 1.10
N THR A 148 -0.55 -14.91 1.30
CA THR A 148 0.11 -14.95 2.61
C THR A 148 -0.49 -13.93 3.57
N GLY A 149 -0.72 -12.69 3.13
CA GLY A 149 -1.37 -11.66 3.97
C GLY A 149 -2.79 -12.05 4.39
N ARG A 150 -3.57 -12.67 3.49
CA ARG A 150 -4.88 -13.25 3.83
C ARG A 150 -4.78 -14.36 4.88
N ASN A 151 -3.80 -15.25 4.73
CA ASN A 151 -3.58 -16.37 5.63
C ASN A 151 -3.01 -15.95 7.01
N LEU A 152 -2.25 -14.84 7.08
CA LEU A 152 -1.77 -14.24 8.33
C LEU A 152 -2.85 -13.38 9.03
N GLY A 153 -3.88 -12.96 8.30
CA GLY A 153 -4.93 -12.06 8.78
C GLY A 153 -4.49 -10.60 8.87
N VAL A 154 -3.37 -10.26 8.23
CA VAL A 154 -2.78 -8.90 8.17
C VAL A 154 -2.25 -8.70 6.74
N ALA A 155 -2.76 -7.69 6.05
CA ALA A 155 -2.16 -7.24 4.80
C ALA A 155 -0.81 -6.59 5.12
N ASP A 156 0.22 -6.87 4.30
CA ASP A 156 1.58 -6.35 4.51
C ASP A 156 2.16 -6.71 5.89
N HIS A 157 2.22 -8.01 6.20
CA HIS A 157 2.85 -8.45 7.44
C HIS A 157 4.36 -8.34 7.26
N GLY A 158 5.09 -7.68 8.17
CA GLY A 158 6.54 -7.44 8.03
C GLY A 158 7.46 -8.68 7.99
N SER A 159 6.91 -9.89 7.95
CA SER A 159 7.64 -11.12 7.59
C SER A 159 7.58 -11.44 6.10
N MET A 160 6.72 -10.76 5.35
CA MET A 160 6.64 -10.79 3.91
C MET A 160 7.73 -9.84 3.41
N VAL A 161 8.74 -10.38 2.74
CA VAL A 161 9.95 -9.65 2.34
C VAL A 161 10.29 -9.90 0.87
N TRP A 162 9.36 -10.50 0.14
CA TRP A 162 9.55 -10.87 -1.26
C TRP A 162 9.52 -9.65 -2.19
N ASP A 163 8.59 -8.75 -1.93
CA ASP A 163 8.55 -7.37 -2.42
C ASP A 163 9.91 -6.68 -2.28
N GLU A 164 10.51 -6.71 -1.08
CA GLU A 164 11.78 -6.04 -0.83
C GLU A 164 12.93 -6.67 -1.62
N ILE A 165 12.95 -8.01 -1.73
CA ILE A 165 13.94 -8.76 -2.50
C ILE A 165 13.86 -8.38 -3.98
N ILE A 166 12.65 -8.39 -4.56
CA ILE A 166 12.42 -8.09 -5.98
C ILE A 166 12.76 -6.63 -6.28
N ALA A 167 12.35 -5.71 -5.42
CA ALA A 167 12.65 -4.29 -5.56
C ALA A 167 14.16 -4.01 -5.42
N PHE A 168 14.85 -4.67 -4.49
CA PHE A 168 16.29 -4.47 -4.35
C PHE A 168 17.10 -5.08 -5.49
N TRP A 169 16.66 -6.22 -6.07
CA TRP A 169 17.24 -6.73 -7.32
C TRP A 169 17.10 -5.74 -8.47
N LEU A 170 15.98 -5.02 -8.56
CA LEU A 170 15.78 -3.95 -9.53
C LEU A 170 16.77 -2.80 -9.32
N VAL A 171 17.04 -2.41 -8.08
CA VAL A 171 18.09 -1.42 -7.79
C VAL A 171 19.45 -1.93 -8.27
N LEU A 172 19.82 -3.15 -7.90
CA LEU A 172 21.13 -3.73 -8.19
C LEU A 172 21.38 -3.91 -9.70
N VAL A 173 20.39 -4.39 -10.47
CA VAL A 173 20.56 -4.59 -11.92
C VAL A 173 20.82 -3.27 -12.66
N VAL A 174 20.26 -2.16 -12.19
CA VAL A 174 20.42 -0.84 -12.82
C VAL A 174 21.74 -0.17 -12.42
N ILE A 175 22.18 -0.30 -11.16
CA ILE A 175 23.43 0.33 -10.72
C ILE A 175 24.68 -0.45 -11.13
N THR A 176 24.57 -1.76 -11.36
CA THR A 176 25.69 -2.65 -11.71
C THR A 176 26.16 -2.41 -13.16
N PRO A 177 27.48 -2.42 -13.45
CA PRO A 177 28.59 -2.70 -12.55
C PRO A 177 28.86 -1.57 -11.54
N ALA A 178 28.96 -1.95 -10.26
CA ALA A 178 29.17 -1.03 -9.15
C ALA A 178 30.08 -1.68 -8.09
N PRO A 179 31.01 -0.92 -7.48
CA PRO A 179 31.85 -1.44 -6.40
C PRO A 179 30.98 -1.76 -5.17
N PHE A 180 31.51 -2.60 -4.27
CA PHE A 180 30.80 -3.05 -3.07
C PHE A 180 30.23 -1.88 -2.25
N TRP A 181 30.98 -0.79 -2.09
CA TRP A 181 30.51 0.39 -1.35
C TRP A 181 29.31 1.08 -1.98
N THR A 182 29.24 1.14 -3.31
CA THR A 182 28.08 1.70 -4.01
C THR A 182 26.84 0.82 -3.78
N GLN A 183 27.00 -0.50 -3.79
CA GLN A 183 25.90 -1.43 -3.48
C GLN A 183 25.45 -1.31 -2.02
N PHE A 184 26.40 -1.15 -1.08
CA PHE A 184 26.12 -0.92 0.33
C PHE A 184 25.33 0.38 0.57
N TRP A 185 25.73 1.47 -0.09
CA TRP A 185 24.95 2.71 -0.02
C TRP A 185 23.58 2.57 -0.67
N ALA A 186 23.46 1.81 -1.76
CA ALA A 186 22.16 1.53 -2.38
C ALA A 186 21.25 0.75 -1.42
N PHE A 187 21.80 -0.21 -0.67
CA PHE A 187 21.09 -0.92 0.39
C PHE A 187 20.57 0.02 1.47
N ILE A 188 21.41 0.94 1.98
CA ILE A 188 21.01 1.90 3.02
C ILE A 188 19.91 2.83 2.50
N VAL A 189 20.10 3.42 1.32
CA VAL A 189 19.15 4.37 0.72
C VAL A 189 17.82 3.68 0.40
N PHE A 190 17.86 2.46 -0.12
CA PHE A 190 16.65 1.65 -0.35
C PHE A 190 15.89 1.39 0.94
N ARG A 191 16.56 0.89 1.97
CA ARG A 191 15.94 0.64 3.28
C ARG A 191 15.38 1.91 3.91
N PHE A 192 16.04 3.05 3.71
CA PHE A 192 15.52 4.33 4.15
C PHE A 192 14.18 4.66 3.46
N PHE A 193 14.10 4.54 2.13
CA PHE A 193 12.86 4.84 1.40
C PHE A 193 11.74 3.84 1.67
N ASP A 194 12.07 2.57 1.78
CA ASP A 194 11.16 1.49 2.16
C ASP A 194 10.51 1.72 3.54
N MET A 195 11.30 2.11 4.55
CA MET A 195 10.80 2.40 5.89
C MET A 195 10.03 3.73 5.98
N VAL A 196 10.49 4.77 5.28
CA VAL A 196 9.94 6.13 5.42
C VAL A 196 8.69 6.33 4.57
N LYS A 197 8.55 5.63 3.45
CA LYS A 197 7.45 5.77 2.48
C LYS A 197 7.10 7.24 2.18
N PRO A 198 8.03 8.07 1.64
CA PRO A 198 7.76 9.48 1.44
C PRO A 198 6.56 9.70 0.49
N PRO A 199 5.66 10.65 0.78
CA PRO A 199 4.57 11.00 -0.14
C PRO A 199 5.17 11.49 -1.48
N PRO A 200 4.67 11.09 -2.67
CA PRO A 200 3.32 10.63 -3.07
C PRO A 200 2.99 9.13 -2.91
N ILE A 201 3.88 8.27 -2.38
CA ILE A 201 3.66 6.82 -2.24
C ILE A 201 2.36 6.52 -1.47
N ALA A 202 2.12 7.23 -0.36
CA ALA A 202 0.92 7.07 0.47
C ALA A 202 -0.42 7.43 -0.22
N TYR A 203 -0.40 8.14 -1.36
CA TYR A 203 -1.62 8.50 -2.10
C TYR A 203 -2.11 7.37 -3.01
N PHE A 204 -1.18 6.61 -3.62
CA PHE A 204 -1.51 5.45 -4.46
C PHE A 204 -1.84 4.20 -3.62
N ASP A 205 -1.22 4.04 -2.45
CA ASP A 205 -1.50 2.98 -1.46
C ASP A 205 -3.00 2.92 -1.08
N ARG A 206 -3.71 4.05 -1.07
CA ARG A 206 -5.15 4.08 -0.79
C ARG A 206 -6.03 3.39 -1.84
N HIS A 207 -5.55 3.26 -3.08
CA HIS A 207 -6.33 2.78 -4.21
C HIS A 207 -6.03 1.31 -4.56
N PHE A 208 -4.80 0.85 -4.33
CA PHE A 208 -4.40 -0.51 -4.66
C PHE A 208 -4.25 -1.38 -3.41
N LYS A 209 -5.30 -2.12 -3.07
CA LYS A 209 -5.29 -3.00 -1.90
C LYS A 209 -4.76 -4.39 -2.23
N GLY A 210 -4.05 -4.98 -1.27
CA GLY A 210 -3.60 -6.37 -1.35
C GLY A 210 -2.19 -6.52 -1.89
N GLY A 211 -1.86 -7.70 -2.41
CA GLY A 211 -0.49 -8.02 -2.84
C GLY A 211 0.06 -7.14 -3.95
N PHE A 212 -0.77 -6.51 -4.78
CA PHE A 212 -0.28 -5.52 -5.76
C PHE A 212 0.24 -4.26 -5.08
N GLY A 213 -0.50 -3.71 -4.10
CA GLY A 213 -0.07 -2.52 -3.36
C GLY A 213 1.25 -2.76 -2.64
N VAL A 214 1.35 -3.91 -1.95
CA VAL A 214 2.57 -4.38 -1.26
C VAL A 214 3.77 -4.39 -2.22
N MET A 215 3.66 -5.08 -3.35
CA MET A 215 4.75 -5.14 -4.33
C MET A 215 5.07 -3.78 -4.96
N TRP A 216 4.05 -2.93 -5.16
CA TRP A 216 4.20 -1.63 -5.81
C TRP A 216 4.89 -0.60 -4.92
N ASP A 217 4.61 -0.61 -3.61
CA ASP A 217 5.24 0.27 -2.62
C ASP A 217 6.77 0.15 -2.66
N ASP A 218 7.30 -1.07 -2.68
CA ASP A 218 8.74 -1.32 -2.68
C ASP A 218 9.39 -0.99 -4.03
N ILE A 219 8.66 -1.16 -5.14
CA ILE A 219 9.12 -0.70 -6.46
C ILE A 219 9.23 0.83 -6.50
N LEU A 220 8.32 1.55 -5.83
CA LEU A 220 8.46 3.00 -5.68
C LEU A 220 9.68 3.35 -4.82
N ALA A 221 9.94 2.63 -3.72
CA ALA A 221 11.16 2.81 -2.92
C ALA A 221 12.44 2.55 -3.75
N ALA A 222 12.44 1.52 -4.61
CA ALA A 222 13.52 1.25 -5.56
C ALA A 222 13.68 2.40 -6.56
N PHE A 223 12.58 2.95 -7.09
CA PHE A 223 12.62 4.11 -7.98
C PHE A 223 13.27 5.34 -7.32
N TYR A 224 12.87 5.69 -6.08
CA TYR A 224 13.51 6.79 -5.34
C TYR A 224 15.00 6.55 -5.10
N THR A 225 15.37 5.32 -4.78
CA THR A 225 16.78 4.93 -4.62
C THR A 225 17.55 5.17 -5.91
N LEU A 226 17.01 4.70 -7.04
CA LEU A 226 17.65 4.89 -8.35
C LEU A 226 17.71 6.36 -8.75
N LEU A 227 16.71 7.16 -8.41
CA LEU A 227 16.73 8.61 -8.66
C LEU A 227 17.87 9.30 -7.88
N VAL A 228 18.06 8.96 -6.60
CA VAL A 228 19.19 9.48 -5.81
C VAL A 228 20.52 9.10 -6.44
N PHE A 229 20.69 7.85 -6.87
CA PHE A 229 21.92 7.40 -7.52
C PHE A 229 22.12 8.02 -8.90
N ALA A 230 21.05 8.25 -9.66
CA ALA A 230 21.12 8.93 -10.95
C ALA A 230 21.57 10.38 -10.78
N LEU A 231 21.02 11.10 -9.80
CA LEU A 231 21.47 12.46 -9.47
C LEU A 231 22.93 12.46 -9.01
N TRP A 232 23.31 11.55 -8.11
CA TRP A 232 24.69 11.44 -7.64
C TRP A 232 25.70 11.14 -8.76
N ARG A 233 25.32 10.40 -9.81
CA ARG A 233 26.20 10.12 -10.96
C ARG A 233 26.36 11.31 -11.92
N VAL A 234 25.44 12.27 -11.90
CA VAL A 234 25.44 13.44 -12.79
C VAL A 234 26.32 14.57 -12.24
N TYR A 235 26.56 14.62 -10.92
CA TYR A 235 27.39 15.62 -10.24
C TYR A 235 28.73 15.04 -9.79
#